data_AF-A0A7V4G8N2-F1
#
_entry.id   AF-A0A7V4G8N2-F1
#
_cell.length_a   1.000
_cell.length_b   1.000
_cell.length_c   1.000
_cell.angle_alpha   90.00
_cell.angle_beta   90.00
_cell.angle_gamma   90.00
#
_symmetry.space_group_name_H-M   'P 1'
#
loop_
_entity.id
_entity.type
_entity.pdbx_description
1 polymer ?
#
loop_
_entity_poly.entity_id
_entity_poly.type
_entity_poly.pdbx_seq_one_letter_code
_entity_poly.pdbx_strand_id
1 'polypeptide(L)'
;ARRVQELAQEDLCGFIFKSDSPSSGMERVKVYGPSGSPVKTGVGLFARAFMEHFPLLPVEEEGRLHDPKLRENFIEAVFTLKRFREVLAERGGRGSLVEFHTRHKLLIRAHSPEHLRQLGQLTAQADALPVPELYARYQELLLAALHRPTTVRKNTDVLYHLMGYFKQQLTPDEKRELLELIDLYRTGVLPLIVPVTLINHYVRKYDQPYLKQQYYLNPHPVELQLRNHV
;
A
#
# COMPACT_ATOMS: atom_id res chain seq x y z
N ALA A 1 -17.61 -20.41 -9.66
CA ALA A 1 -17.89 -20.74 -8.25
C ALA A 1 -16.85 -21.70 -7.67
N ARG A 2 -16.72 -22.95 -8.16
CA ARG A 2 -15.80 -23.96 -7.59
C ARG A 2 -14.35 -23.49 -7.40
N ARG A 3 -13.72 -22.90 -8.43
CA ARG A 3 -12.33 -22.41 -8.32
C ARG A 3 -12.14 -21.30 -7.27
N VAL A 4 -13.14 -20.42 -7.10
CA VAL A 4 -13.09 -19.34 -6.10
C VAL A 4 -13.11 -19.93 -4.68
N GLN A 5 -13.90 -20.99 -4.46
CA GLN A 5 -13.94 -21.71 -3.18
C GLN A 5 -12.63 -22.45 -2.88
N GLU A 6 -12.00 -23.05 -3.89
CA GLU A 6 -10.68 -23.67 -3.74
C GLU A 6 -9.62 -22.63 -3.32
N LEU A 7 -9.60 -21.48 -4.00
CA LEU A 7 -8.67 -20.38 -3.71
C LEU A 7 -8.89 -19.75 -2.32
N ALA A 8 -10.09 -19.85 -1.75
CA ALA A 8 -10.36 -19.37 -0.39
C ALA A 8 -9.57 -20.15 0.68
N GLN A 9 -9.07 -21.34 0.36
CA GLN A 9 -8.25 -22.16 1.24
C GLN A 9 -6.74 -21.85 1.13
N GLU A 10 -6.32 -21.00 0.19
CA GLU A 10 -4.90 -20.76 -0.12
C GLU A 10 -4.28 -19.52 0.58
N ASP A 11 -4.97 -18.93 1.57
CA ASP A 11 -4.54 -17.73 2.32
C ASP A 11 -3.95 -16.61 1.43
N LEU A 12 -4.63 -16.34 0.30
CA LEU A 12 -4.14 -15.41 -0.72
C LEU A 12 -3.93 -14.00 -0.15
N CYS A 13 -2.76 -13.40 -0.41
CA CYS A 13 -2.48 -11.99 -0.08
C CYS A 13 -2.62 -11.04 -1.27
N GLY A 14 -2.81 -11.58 -2.47
CA GLY A 14 -3.15 -10.84 -3.68
C GLY A 14 -3.44 -11.78 -4.83
N PHE A 15 -3.97 -11.24 -5.93
CA PHE A 15 -4.25 -12.02 -7.13
C PHE A 15 -3.95 -11.21 -8.40
N ILE A 16 -3.27 -11.84 -9.37
CA ILE A 16 -2.98 -11.22 -10.66
C ILE A 16 -3.83 -11.90 -11.73
N PHE A 17 -4.69 -11.12 -12.37
CA PHE A 17 -5.52 -11.55 -13.47
C PHE A 17 -4.73 -11.57 -14.78
N LYS A 18 -4.93 -12.61 -15.60
CA LYS A 18 -4.33 -12.71 -16.94
C LYS A 18 -5.02 -11.75 -17.92
N SER A 19 -4.25 -10.88 -18.57
CA SER A 19 -4.77 -9.94 -19.57
C SER A 19 -5.39 -10.61 -20.79
N ASP A 20 -6.36 -9.93 -21.40
CA ASP A 20 -7.11 -10.37 -22.59
C ASP A 20 -7.83 -11.74 -22.45
N SER A 21 -7.93 -12.28 -21.24
CA SER A 21 -8.70 -13.50 -20.97
C SER A 21 -10.20 -13.20 -20.93
N PRO A 22 -11.05 -13.87 -21.74
CA PRO A 22 -12.50 -13.70 -21.71
C PRO A 22 -13.14 -14.00 -20.35
N SER A 23 -12.52 -14.89 -19.55
CA SER A 23 -13.01 -15.27 -18.22
C SER A 23 -12.33 -14.50 -17.09
N SER A 24 -11.05 -14.16 -17.22
CA SER A 24 -10.22 -13.62 -16.13
C SER A 24 -9.83 -12.16 -16.26
N GLY A 25 -10.11 -11.47 -17.37
CA GLY A 25 -9.76 -10.06 -17.50
C GLY A 25 -10.50 -9.18 -16.48
N MET A 26 -9.74 -8.37 -15.75
CA MET A 26 -10.24 -7.51 -14.67
C MET A 26 -10.83 -6.20 -15.22
N GLU A 27 -10.27 -5.69 -16.33
CA GLU A 27 -10.76 -4.51 -17.03
C GLU A 27 -10.74 -4.77 -18.55
N ARG A 28 -11.69 -4.19 -19.31
CA ARG A 28 -11.69 -4.20 -20.80
C ARG A 28 -11.77 -5.58 -21.48
N VAL A 29 -12.50 -6.53 -20.91
CA VAL A 29 -12.80 -7.81 -21.58
C VAL A 29 -13.67 -7.56 -22.81
N LYS A 30 -13.35 -8.22 -23.93
CA LYS A 30 -14.19 -8.27 -25.14
C LYS A 30 -15.53 -8.94 -24.80
N VAL A 31 -16.59 -8.14 -24.71
CA VAL A 31 -17.97 -8.62 -24.59
C VAL A 31 -18.54 -8.71 -26.01
N TYR A 32 -18.97 -9.90 -26.41
CA TYR A 32 -19.64 -10.11 -27.68
C TYR A 32 -21.13 -9.79 -27.51
N GLY A 33 -21.58 -8.69 -28.11
CA GLY A 33 -23.00 -8.35 -28.20
C GLY A 33 -23.69 -9.12 -29.33
N PRO A 34 -25.05 -9.10 -29.39
CA PRO A 34 -25.83 -9.75 -30.45
C PRO A 34 -25.53 -9.23 -31.87
N SER A 35 -24.83 -8.09 -31.99
CA SER A 35 -24.40 -7.48 -33.25
C SER A 35 -23.04 -7.96 -33.78
N GLY A 36 -22.39 -8.95 -33.14
CA GLY A 36 -21.17 -9.60 -33.64
C GLY A 36 -19.86 -8.81 -33.45
N SER A 37 -19.90 -7.51 -33.15
CA SER A 37 -18.72 -6.69 -32.88
C SER A 37 -18.37 -6.70 -31.38
N PRO A 38 -17.15 -7.12 -30.98
CA PRO A 38 -16.76 -7.17 -29.57
C PRO A 38 -16.51 -5.77 -29.00
N VAL A 39 -17.17 -5.44 -27.89
CA VAL A 39 -16.98 -4.19 -27.13
C VAL A 39 -16.08 -4.50 -25.93
N LYS A 40 -14.93 -3.82 -25.79
CA LYS A 40 -13.96 -4.03 -24.70
C LYS A 40 -14.32 -3.26 -23.42
N THR A 41 -15.46 -3.58 -22.80
CA THR A 41 -15.93 -2.88 -21.57
C THR A 41 -16.30 -3.81 -20.41
N GLY A 42 -16.16 -5.14 -20.56
CA GLY A 42 -16.57 -6.10 -19.54
C GLY A 42 -15.51 -6.44 -18.50
N VAL A 43 -15.94 -7.03 -17.39
CA VAL A 43 -15.13 -7.81 -16.46
C VAL A 43 -15.44 -9.28 -16.73
N GLY A 44 -14.42 -10.13 -16.82
CA GLY A 44 -14.61 -11.56 -17.04
C GLY A 44 -15.41 -12.19 -15.90
N LEU A 45 -16.23 -13.21 -16.20
CA LEU A 45 -17.13 -13.84 -15.21
C LEU A 45 -16.39 -14.39 -13.99
N PHE A 46 -15.16 -14.88 -14.16
CA PHE A 46 -14.34 -15.33 -13.04
C PHE A 46 -13.80 -14.15 -12.24
N ALA A 47 -13.28 -13.11 -12.89
CA ALA A 47 -12.77 -11.92 -12.21
C ALA A 47 -13.86 -11.25 -11.36
N ARG A 48 -15.07 -11.11 -11.90
CA ARG A 48 -16.22 -10.61 -11.13
C ARG A 48 -16.52 -11.48 -9.91
N ALA A 49 -16.71 -12.79 -10.11
CA ALA A 49 -17.02 -13.71 -9.02
C ALA A 49 -15.90 -13.75 -7.96
N PHE A 50 -14.64 -13.60 -8.36
CA PHE A 50 -13.49 -13.52 -7.46
C PHE A 50 -13.52 -12.23 -6.64
N MET A 51 -13.71 -11.07 -7.28
CA MET A 51 -13.76 -9.77 -6.59
C MET A 51 -14.98 -9.63 -5.67
N GLU A 52 -16.13 -10.22 -6.03
CA GLU A 52 -17.30 -10.29 -5.14
C GLU A 52 -17.05 -11.16 -3.91
N HIS A 53 -16.27 -12.24 -4.06
CA HIS A 53 -15.94 -13.14 -2.96
C HIS A 53 -14.78 -12.61 -2.08
N PHE A 54 -13.83 -11.89 -2.68
CA PHE A 54 -12.65 -11.32 -2.02
C PHE A 54 -12.60 -9.79 -2.18
N PRO A 55 -13.59 -9.05 -1.68
CA PRO A 55 -13.75 -7.62 -1.98
C PRO A 55 -12.62 -6.73 -1.46
N LEU A 56 -11.83 -7.23 -0.50
CA LEU A 56 -10.72 -6.49 0.10
C LEU A 56 -9.35 -6.97 -0.39
N LEU A 57 -9.28 -8.07 -1.15
CA LEU A 57 -8.00 -8.64 -1.56
C LEU A 57 -7.36 -7.76 -2.65
N PRO A 58 -6.08 -7.37 -2.51
CA PRO A 58 -5.35 -6.68 -3.57
C PRO A 58 -5.40 -7.50 -4.86
N VAL A 59 -5.93 -6.91 -5.91
CA VAL A 59 -6.04 -7.53 -7.24
C VAL A 59 -5.50 -6.57 -8.28
N GLU A 60 -4.85 -7.11 -9.31
CA GLU A 60 -4.37 -6.31 -10.44
C GLU A 60 -4.36 -7.16 -11.71
N GLU A 61 -4.25 -6.53 -12.87
CA GLU A 61 -4.13 -7.22 -14.15
C GLU A 61 -2.67 -7.26 -14.62
N GLU A 62 -2.22 -8.39 -15.16
CA GLU A 62 -0.85 -8.59 -15.67
C GLU A 62 -0.38 -7.43 -16.57
N GLY A 63 -1.19 -7.04 -17.56
CA GLY A 63 -0.85 -5.96 -18.48
C GLY A 63 -0.76 -4.59 -17.80
N ARG A 64 -1.52 -4.37 -16.72
CA ARG A 64 -1.48 -3.14 -15.91
C ARG A 64 -0.24 -3.08 -15.02
N LEU A 65 0.33 -4.23 -14.64
CA LEU A 65 1.59 -4.29 -13.88
C LEU A 65 2.82 -3.87 -14.70
N HIS A 66 2.68 -3.60 -16.01
CA HIS A 66 3.71 -2.90 -16.77
C HIS A 66 3.83 -1.42 -16.39
N ASP A 67 2.78 -0.82 -15.84
CA ASP A 67 2.85 0.51 -15.24
C ASP A 67 3.58 0.42 -13.88
N PRO A 68 4.73 1.12 -13.71
CA PRO A 68 5.50 1.03 -12.48
C PRO A 68 4.74 1.45 -11.22
N LYS A 69 3.81 2.42 -11.32
CA LYS A 69 3.06 2.95 -10.17
C LYS A 69 1.98 1.97 -9.74
N LEU A 70 1.28 1.35 -10.69
CA LEU A 70 0.31 0.28 -10.40
C LEU A 70 1.00 -0.93 -9.78
N ARG A 71 2.15 -1.32 -10.34
CA ARG A 71 2.95 -2.42 -9.79
C ARG A 71 3.45 -2.13 -8.38
N GLU A 72 3.98 -0.94 -8.12
CA GLU A 72 4.39 -0.55 -6.77
C GLU A 72 3.21 -0.64 -5.79
N ASN A 73 2.07 -0.04 -6.14
CA ASN A 73 0.89 -0.03 -5.29
C ASN A 73 0.37 -1.44 -4.98
N PHE A 74 0.27 -2.29 -6.00
CA PHE A 74 -0.17 -3.68 -5.83
C PHE A 74 0.76 -4.46 -4.90
N ILE A 75 2.08 -4.41 -5.15
CA ILE A 75 3.05 -5.14 -4.34
C ILE A 75 3.10 -4.60 -2.90
N GLU A 76 3.05 -3.29 -2.71
CA GLU A 76 2.99 -2.66 -1.39
C GLU A 76 1.74 -3.11 -0.59
N ALA A 77 0.59 -3.22 -1.26
CA ALA A 77 -0.64 -3.72 -0.67
C ALA A 77 -0.53 -5.20 -0.28
N VAL A 78 0.04 -6.05 -1.14
CA VAL A 78 0.26 -7.49 -0.87
C VAL A 78 1.15 -7.68 0.36
N PHE A 79 2.31 -7.00 0.42
CA PHE A 79 3.21 -7.12 1.57
C PHE A 79 2.59 -6.58 2.86
N THR A 80 1.80 -5.52 2.77
CA THR A 80 1.12 -4.95 3.95
C THR A 80 0.01 -5.86 4.46
N LEU A 81 -0.77 -6.49 3.58
CA LEU A 81 -1.77 -7.49 3.96
C LEU A 81 -1.12 -8.73 4.58
N LYS A 82 -0.03 -9.23 3.98
CA LYS A 82 0.75 -10.34 4.55
C LYS A 82 1.20 -10.04 5.98
N ARG A 83 1.86 -8.89 6.19
CA ARG A 83 2.29 -8.44 7.52
C ARG A 83 1.12 -8.33 8.50
N PHE A 84 -0.03 -7.84 8.04
CA PHE A 84 -1.21 -7.73 8.88
C PHE A 84 -1.69 -9.10 9.35
N ARG A 85 -1.80 -10.07 8.44
CA ARG A 85 -2.21 -11.45 8.77
C ARG A 85 -1.22 -12.16 9.70
N GLU A 86 0.08 -11.98 9.49
CA GLU A 86 1.12 -12.51 10.37
C GLU A 86 0.95 -11.98 11.81
N VAL A 87 0.70 -10.68 11.97
CA VAL A 87 0.44 -10.08 13.28
C VAL A 87 -0.80 -10.69 13.96
N LEU A 88 -1.86 -10.95 13.19
CA LEU A 88 -3.07 -11.59 13.71
C LEU A 88 -2.82 -13.04 14.14
N ALA A 89 -1.98 -13.76 13.40
CA ALA A 89 -1.70 -15.18 13.63
C ALA A 89 -0.71 -15.41 14.80
N GLU A 90 0.32 -14.59 14.93
CA GLU A 90 1.42 -14.82 15.89
C GLU A 90 1.13 -14.29 17.30
N ARG A 91 0.70 -13.02 17.40
CA ARG A 91 0.55 -12.33 18.70
C ARG A 91 -0.90 -12.13 19.09
N GLY A 92 -1.75 -11.74 18.13
CA GLY A 92 -3.14 -11.36 18.40
C GLY A 92 -3.26 -10.24 19.44
N GLY A 93 -4.49 -9.97 19.89
CA GLY A 93 -4.81 -8.90 20.84
C GLY A 93 -4.72 -7.44 20.33
N ARG A 94 -5.12 -6.49 21.19
CA ARG A 94 -5.18 -5.05 20.84
C ARG A 94 -3.80 -4.42 20.69
N GLY A 95 -2.85 -4.81 21.55
CA GLY A 95 -1.50 -4.25 21.53
C GLY A 95 -0.75 -4.50 20.22
N SER A 96 -0.93 -5.68 19.62
CA SER A 96 -0.30 -6.01 18.33
C SER A 96 -0.88 -5.17 17.18
N LEU A 97 -2.17 -4.83 17.23
CA LEU A 97 -2.77 -3.91 16.26
C LEU A 97 -2.25 -2.49 16.41
N VAL A 98 -2.07 -2.01 17.65
CA VAL A 98 -1.48 -0.70 17.92
C VAL A 98 -0.03 -0.64 17.43
N GLU A 99 0.75 -1.70 17.65
CA GLU A 99 2.11 -1.83 17.14
C GLU A 99 2.12 -1.82 15.59
N PHE A 100 1.29 -2.66 14.97
CA PHE A 100 1.13 -2.70 13.50
C PHE A 100 0.79 -1.31 12.95
N HIS A 101 -0.22 -0.66 13.52
CA HIS A 101 -0.66 0.67 13.11
C HIS A 101 0.49 1.68 13.21
N THR A 102 1.20 1.70 14.34
CA THR A 102 2.33 2.60 14.59
C THR A 102 3.43 2.47 13.53
N ARG A 103 3.75 1.25 13.10
CA ARG A 103 4.79 0.95 12.10
C ARG A 103 4.38 1.24 10.65
N HIS A 104 3.08 1.42 10.39
CA HIS A 104 2.52 1.65 9.06
C HIS A 104 1.92 3.06 8.88
N LYS A 105 1.93 3.92 9.91
CA LYS A 105 1.31 5.26 9.86
C LYS A 105 1.72 6.07 8.64
N LEU A 106 3.01 6.13 8.34
CA LEU A 106 3.53 6.93 7.22
C LEU A 106 3.17 6.32 5.87
N LEU A 107 3.09 4.99 5.79
CA LEU A 107 2.63 4.26 4.59
C LEU A 107 1.17 4.62 4.30
N ILE A 108 0.31 4.42 5.29
CA ILE A 108 -1.12 4.72 5.20
C ILE A 108 -1.32 6.21 4.87
N ARG A 109 -0.52 7.12 5.44
CA ARG A 109 -0.56 8.55 5.13
C ARG A 109 -0.30 8.83 3.65
N ALA A 110 0.68 8.14 3.05
CA ALA A 110 1.04 8.31 1.64
C ALA A 110 -0.11 7.91 0.70
N HIS A 111 -0.93 6.93 1.09
CA HIS A 111 -2.13 6.53 0.35
C HIS A 111 -3.35 7.40 0.67
N SER A 112 -3.65 7.61 1.95
CA SER A 112 -4.86 8.27 2.41
C SER A 112 -4.72 8.85 3.83
N PRO A 113 -4.47 10.17 3.96
CA PRO A 113 -4.49 10.86 5.26
C PRO A 113 -5.83 10.73 5.99
N GLU A 114 -6.94 10.64 5.24
CA GLU A 114 -8.27 10.44 5.80
C GLU A 114 -8.39 9.07 6.50
N HIS A 115 -7.94 8.00 5.83
CA HIS A 115 -8.02 6.65 6.40
C HIS A 115 -7.04 6.49 7.55
N LEU A 116 -5.88 7.16 7.50
CA LEU A 116 -4.98 7.24 8.65
C LEU A 116 -5.70 7.80 9.88
N ARG A 117 -6.48 8.87 9.73
CA ARG A 117 -7.26 9.46 10.82
C ARG A 117 -8.32 8.48 11.36
N GLN A 118 -9.06 7.82 10.47
CA GLN A 118 -10.07 6.83 10.85
C GLN A 118 -9.45 5.64 11.59
N LEU A 119 -8.35 5.08 11.08
CA LEU A 119 -7.61 3.99 11.70
C LEU A 119 -7.00 4.40 13.04
N GLY A 120 -6.52 5.64 13.16
CA GLY A 120 -6.05 6.22 14.41
C GLY A 120 -7.15 6.33 15.47
N GLN A 121 -8.36 6.74 15.06
CA GLN A 121 -9.52 6.78 15.95
C GLN A 121 -9.95 5.38 16.39
N LEU A 122 -9.99 4.42 15.44
CA LEU A 122 -10.33 3.03 15.72
C LEU A 122 -9.35 2.38 16.70
N THR A 123 -8.04 2.63 16.54
CA THR A 123 -7.00 2.12 17.46
C THR A 123 -7.05 2.78 18.83
N ALA A 124 -7.38 4.07 18.92
CA ALA A 124 -7.58 4.76 20.20
C ALA A 124 -8.81 4.25 20.97
N GLN A 125 -9.82 3.74 20.25
CA GLN A 125 -11.05 3.19 20.82
C GLN A 125 -11.05 1.65 20.87
N ALA A 126 -9.88 1.02 20.74
CA ALA A 126 -9.76 -0.43 20.63
C ALA A 126 -10.40 -1.20 21.80
N ASP A 127 -10.40 -0.63 23.00
CA ASP A 127 -10.95 -1.26 24.20
C ASP A 127 -12.48 -1.37 24.19
N ALA A 128 -13.16 -0.54 23.38
CA ALA A 128 -14.62 -0.54 23.27
C ALA A 128 -15.18 -1.66 22.37
N LEU A 129 -14.32 -2.36 21.61
CA LEU A 129 -14.73 -3.37 20.63
C LEU A 129 -14.16 -4.75 20.97
N PRO A 130 -14.90 -5.85 20.73
CA PRO A 130 -14.32 -7.19 20.69
C PRO A 130 -13.17 -7.25 19.68
N VAL A 131 -12.11 -8.00 20.01
CA VAL A 131 -10.90 -8.10 19.16
C VAL A 131 -11.21 -8.54 17.72
N PRO A 132 -12.07 -9.54 17.46
CA PRO A 132 -12.41 -9.92 16.07
C PRO A 132 -13.08 -8.80 15.28
N GLU A 133 -13.98 -8.04 15.90
CA GLU A 133 -14.67 -6.91 15.27
C GLU A 133 -13.69 -5.75 14.99
N LEU A 134 -12.80 -5.46 15.94
CA LEU A 134 -11.75 -4.47 15.78
C LEU A 134 -10.85 -4.80 14.58
N TYR A 135 -10.44 -6.06 14.43
CA TYR A 135 -9.61 -6.50 13.32
C TYR A 135 -10.32 -6.41 11.97
N ALA A 136 -11.57 -6.86 11.89
CA ALA A 136 -12.35 -6.78 10.66
C ALA A 136 -12.48 -5.33 10.18
N ARG A 137 -12.87 -4.41 11.08
CA ARG A 137 -12.99 -2.97 10.76
C ARG A 137 -11.65 -2.34 10.39
N TYR A 138 -10.59 -2.69 11.10
CA TYR A 138 -9.25 -2.16 10.80
C TYR A 138 -8.78 -2.64 9.43
N GLN A 139 -8.97 -3.93 9.12
CA GLN A 139 -8.57 -4.53 7.84
C GLN A 139 -9.30 -3.88 6.66
N GLU A 140 -10.61 -3.66 6.79
CA GLU A 140 -11.43 -3.00 5.77
C GLU A 140 -10.90 -1.59 5.47
N LEU A 141 -10.68 -0.77 6.50
CA LEU A 141 -10.15 0.58 6.35
C LEU A 141 -8.70 0.59 5.82
N LEU A 142 -7.86 -0.34 6.29
CA LEU A 142 -6.47 -0.48 5.83
C LEU A 142 -6.43 -0.78 4.33
N LEU A 143 -7.20 -1.77 3.89
CA LEU A 143 -7.19 -2.18 2.49
C LEU A 143 -7.85 -1.11 1.63
N ALA A 144 -8.94 -0.47 2.08
CA ALA A 144 -9.50 0.68 1.39
C ALA A 144 -8.49 1.83 1.21
N ALA A 145 -7.60 2.05 2.18
CA ALA A 145 -6.51 3.01 2.03
C ALA A 145 -5.52 2.57 0.93
N LEU A 146 -5.02 1.33 0.98
CA LEU A 146 -4.01 0.79 0.06
C LEU A 146 -4.50 0.61 -1.39
N HIS A 147 -5.81 0.51 -1.61
CA HIS A 147 -6.39 0.54 -2.96
C HIS A 147 -6.23 1.90 -3.65
N ARG A 148 -5.97 2.98 -2.89
CA ARG A 148 -5.75 4.30 -3.48
C ARG A 148 -4.26 4.46 -3.81
N PRO A 149 -3.89 4.78 -5.06
CA PRO A 149 -2.49 5.03 -5.37
C PRO A 149 -1.96 6.23 -4.56
N THR A 150 -0.69 6.15 -4.19
CA THR A 150 0.02 7.30 -3.64
C THR A 150 0.13 8.39 -4.71
N THR A 151 0.32 9.63 -4.27
CA THR A 151 0.55 10.76 -5.19
C THR A 151 1.82 11.48 -4.80
N VAL A 152 2.45 12.16 -5.76
CA VAL A 152 3.64 12.99 -5.51
C VAL A 152 3.38 13.94 -4.33
N ARG A 153 2.24 14.63 -4.32
CA ARG A 153 1.84 15.52 -3.21
C ARG A 153 1.82 14.80 -1.86
N LYS A 154 1.13 13.66 -1.75
CA LYS A 154 1.02 12.93 -0.47
C LYS A 154 2.38 12.40 0.00
N ASN A 155 3.21 11.90 -0.92
CA ASN A 155 4.57 11.48 -0.60
C ASN A 155 5.43 12.67 -0.15
N THR A 156 5.38 13.81 -0.85
CA THR A 156 6.06 15.04 -0.42
C THR A 156 5.66 15.46 0.99
N ASP A 157 4.36 15.39 1.33
CA ASP A 157 3.87 15.69 2.69
C ASP A 157 4.45 14.72 3.74
N VAL A 158 4.61 13.44 3.38
CA VAL A 158 5.27 12.45 4.24
C VAL A 158 6.77 12.73 4.37
N LEU A 159 7.46 13.11 3.30
CA LEU A 159 8.88 13.45 3.32
C LEU A 159 9.17 14.68 4.19
N TYR A 160 8.36 15.75 4.10
CA TYR A 160 8.50 16.89 5.01
C TYR A 160 8.18 16.51 6.46
N HIS A 161 7.21 15.62 6.68
CA HIS A 161 6.94 15.13 8.04
C HIS A 161 8.11 14.33 8.60
N LEU A 162 8.75 13.48 7.80
CA LEU A 162 9.96 12.73 8.15
C LEU A 162 11.11 13.67 8.50
N MET A 163 11.36 14.70 7.67
CA MET A 163 12.37 15.72 7.93
C MET A 163 12.17 16.39 9.30
N GLY A 164 10.92 16.56 9.74
CA GLY A 164 10.58 17.14 11.05
C GLY A 164 11.18 16.40 12.25
N TYR A 165 11.42 15.09 12.16
CA TYR A 165 12.04 14.30 13.23
C TYR A 165 13.50 14.68 13.48
N PHE A 166 14.16 15.27 12.49
CA PHE A 166 15.56 15.66 12.55
C PHE A 166 15.75 17.17 12.79
N LYS A 167 14.70 17.90 13.17
CA LYS A 167 14.71 19.38 13.27
C LYS A 167 15.84 19.94 14.14
N GLN A 168 16.24 19.23 15.19
CA GLN A 168 17.33 19.64 16.09
C GLN A 168 18.67 18.93 15.80
N GLN A 169 18.72 18.07 14.79
CA GLN A 169 19.88 17.21 14.49
C GLN A 169 20.56 17.58 13.18
N LEU A 170 19.79 17.96 12.15
CA LEU A 170 20.37 18.38 10.88
C LEU A 170 21.11 19.70 11.03
N THR A 171 22.33 19.74 10.50
CA THR A 171 23.02 20.99 10.22
C THR A 171 22.21 21.82 9.19
N PRO A 172 22.45 23.14 9.10
CA PRO A 172 21.80 23.97 8.09
C PRO A 172 22.01 23.46 6.66
N ASP A 173 23.16 22.85 6.38
CA ASP A 173 23.50 22.35 5.06
C ASP A 173 22.80 21.03 4.72
N GLU A 174 22.84 20.05 5.63
CA GLU A 174 22.07 18.79 5.49
C GLU A 174 20.58 19.04 5.32
N LYS A 175 20.04 20.02 6.06
CA LYS A 175 18.63 20.40 5.92
C LYS A 175 18.33 20.97 4.53
N ARG A 176 19.26 21.76 3.97
CA ARG A 176 19.13 22.34 2.63
C ARG A 176 19.18 21.25 1.57
N GLU A 177 20.14 20.34 1.65
CA GLU A 177 20.29 19.18 0.76
C GLU A 177 18.99 18.35 0.74
N LEU A 178 18.46 18.00 1.91
CA LEU A 178 17.22 17.23 1.99
C LEU A 178 16.02 17.98 1.41
N LEU A 179 15.91 19.29 1.66
CA LEU A 179 14.85 20.12 1.07
C LEU A 179 14.94 20.15 -0.46
N GLU A 180 16.14 20.31 -1.00
CA GLU A 180 16.38 20.32 -2.45
C GLU A 180 15.97 18.99 -3.09
N LEU A 181 16.35 17.85 -2.49
CA LEU A 181 15.93 16.53 -3.01
C LEU A 181 14.42 16.30 -2.93
N ILE A 182 13.76 16.77 -1.86
CA ILE A 182 12.29 16.70 -1.74
C ILE A 182 11.63 17.55 -2.82
N ASP A 183 12.17 18.74 -3.10
CA ASP A 183 11.64 19.64 -4.12
C ASP A 183 11.84 19.09 -5.53
N LEU A 184 12.99 18.48 -5.82
CA LEU A 184 13.26 17.79 -7.08
C LEU A 184 12.36 16.56 -7.27
N TYR A 185 12.05 15.81 -6.22
CA TYR A 185 11.02 14.77 -6.28
C TYR A 185 9.63 15.36 -6.55
N ARG A 186 9.27 16.44 -5.84
CA ARG A 186 7.96 17.10 -5.99
C ARG A 186 7.72 17.59 -7.42
N THR A 187 8.75 18.06 -8.11
CA THR A 187 8.67 18.52 -9.50
C THR A 187 8.84 17.40 -10.53
N GLY A 188 9.04 16.15 -10.10
CA GLY A 188 9.19 15.00 -10.98
C GLY A 188 10.55 14.91 -11.68
N VAL A 189 11.59 15.57 -11.14
CA VAL A 189 12.96 15.46 -11.65
C VAL A 189 13.65 14.21 -11.10
N LEU A 190 13.38 13.85 -9.84
CA LEU A 190 13.96 12.68 -9.18
C LEU A 190 12.89 11.66 -8.77
N PRO A 191 13.24 10.37 -8.73
CA PRO A 191 12.34 9.34 -8.21
C PRO A 191 12.25 9.40 -6.69
N LEU A 192 11.18 8.84 -6.11
CA LEU A 192 10.93 8.85 -4.66
C LEU A 192 12.07 8.23 -3.85
N ILE A 193 12.77 7.23 -4.41
CA ILE A 193 13.85 6.54 -3.71
C ILE A 193 15.01 7.47 -3.30
N VAL A 194 15.25 8.57 -4.02
CA VAL A 194 16.38 9.47 -3.75
C VAL A 194 16.23 10.17 -2.38
N PRO A 195 15.16 10.95 -2.13
CA PRO A 195 14.96 11.53 -0.80
C PRO A 195 14.75 10.46 0.29
N VAL A 196 14.14 9.30 -0.02
CA VAL A 196 14.00 8.18 0.93
C VAL A 196 15.37 7.64 1.36
N THR A 197 16.33 7.55 0.44
CA THR A 197 17.68 7.06 0.73
C THR A 197 18.41 8.02 1.68
N LEU A 198 18.34 9.33 1.44
CA LEU A 198 18.94 10.32 2.34
C LEU A 198 18.27 10.31 3.73
N ILE A 199 16.95 10.16 3.79
CA ILE A 199 16.23 10.01 5.06
C ILE A 199 16.70 8.75 5.78
N ASN A 200 16.81 7.60 5.10
CA ASN A 200 17.33 6.36 5.69
C ASN A 200 18.77 6.54 6.23
N HIS A 201 19.61 7.29 5.52
CA HIS A 201 20.93 7.67 6.02
C HIS A 201 20.84 8.44 7.35
N TYR A 202 20.00 9.48 7.43
CA TYR A 202 19.80 10.23 8.67
C TYR A 202 19.16 9.42 9.80
N VAL A 203 18.22 8.52 9.48
CA VAL A 203 17.65 7.58 10.47
C VAL A 203 18.75 6.75 11.11
N ARG A 204 19.71 6.26 10.32
CA ARG A 204 20.87 5.50 10.80
C ARG A 204 21.85 6.40 11.57
N LYS A 205 22.22 7.55 11.00
CA LYS A 205 23.22 8.48 11.56
C LYS A 205 22.81 9.00 12.94
N TYR A 206 21.54 9.37 13.10
CA TYR A 206 21.00 9.98 14.32
C TYR A 206 20.22 9.01 15.21
N ASP A 207 20.27 7.71 14.89
CA ASP A 207 19.62 6.64 15.64
C ASP A 207 18.13 6.92 15.95
N GLN A 208 17.35 7.34 14.95
CA GLN A 208 15.96 7.74 15.16
C GLN A 208 15.04 6.52 15.42
N PRO A 209 14.62 6.26 16.68
CA PRO A 209 14.02 4.97 17.04
C PRO A 209 12.64 4.76 16.42
N TYR A 210 11.84 5.82 16.32
CA TYR A 210 10.51 5.76 15.72
C TYR A 210 10.59 5.47 14.21
N LEU A 211 11.51 6.14 13.50
CA LEU A 211 11.64 6.03 12.04
C LEU A 211 12.25 4.71 11.60
N LYS A 212 13.14 4.12 12.40
CA LYS A 212 13.69 2.77 12.15
C LYS A 212 12.64 1.69 11.99
N GLN A 213 11.46 1.89 12.57
CA GLN A 213 10.37 0.91 12.54
C GLN A 213 9.34 1.17 11.43
N GLN A 214 9.46 2.28 10.69
CA GLN A 214 8.46 2.69 9.70
C GLN A 214 8.62 1.94 8.38
N TYR A 215 7.59 1.18 8.00
CA TYR A 215 7.57 0.47 6.72
C TYR A 215 7.49 1.42 5.52
N TYR A 216 7.09 2.68 5.68
CA TYR A 216 7.18 3.66 4.58
C TYR A 216 8.59 3.79 4.01
N LEU A 217 9.64 3.65 4.82
CA LEU A 217 11.02 3.78 4.34
C LEU A 217 11.52 2.53 3.62
N ASN A 218 10.92 1.37 3.90
CA ASN A 218 11.28 0.06 3.34
C ASN A 218 10.00 -0.81 3.23
N PRO A 219 9.07 -0.49 2.32
CA PRO A 219 7.73 -1.10 2.29
C PRO A 219 7.71 -2.55 1.79
N HIS A 220 8.67 -2.89 0.94
CA HIS A 220 8.86 -4.17 0.28
C HIS A 220 10.38 -4.42 0.12
N PRO A 221 10.81 -5.65 -0.23
CA PRO A 221 12.22 -5.95 -0.48
C PRO A 221 12.83 -4.99 -1.51
N VAL A 222 14.09 -4.61 -1.29
CA VAL A 222 14.81 -3.62 -2.12
C VAL A 222 15.09 -4.14 -3.53
N GLU A 223 15.21 -5.46 -3.64
CA GLU A 223 15.49 -6.21 -4.86
C GLU A 223 14.39 -6.04 -5.92
N LEU A 224 13.18 -5.62 -5.51
CA LEU A 224 12.06 -5.37 -6.41
C LEU A 224 12.16 -4.02 -7.14
N GLN A 225 13.04 -3.11 -6.69
CA GLN A 225 13.37 -1.84 -7.37
C GLN A 225 12.16 -0.94 -7.70
N LEU A 226 11.08 -1.01 -6.91
CA LEU A 226 9.79 -0.43 -7.30
C LEU A 226 9.76 1.10 -7.25
N ARG A 227 10.58 1.75 -6.40
CA ARG A 227 10.60 3.22 -6.22
C ARG A 227 11.61 3.98 -7.08
N ASN A 228 12.20 3.31 -8.06
CA ASN A 228 13.30 3.85 -8.87
C ASN A 228 12.83 4.58 -10.14
N HIS A 229 11.53 4.82 -10.28
CA HIS A 229 10.92 5.39 -11.48
C HIS A 229 10.50 6.85 -11.26
N VAL A 230 10.47 7.62 -12.34
CA VAL A 230 10.01 9.02 -12.41
C VAL A 230 8.62 9.06 -13.05
#